data_AF-A0A2M8PJ20-F1
#
_entry.id   AF-A0A2M8PJ20-F1
#
_cell.length_a   1.000
_cell.length_b   1.000
_cell.length_c   1.000
_cell.angle_alpha   90.00
_cell.angle_beta   90.00
_cell.angle_gamma   90.00
#
_symmetry.space_group_name_H-M   'P 1'
#
loop_
_entity.id
_entity.type
_entity.pdbx_description
1 polymer ?
#
loop_
_entity_poly.entity_id
_entity_poly.type
_entity_poly.pdbx_seq_one_letter_code
_entity_poly.pdbx_strand_id
1 'polypeptide(L)'
;RYEQGPILISQIAEAQNIPQKFLESILLDLKNAGILNSKKGKGGGYYLMRDPQEVNMADVMRLFDGAIAFLPCVTYKYYEHCEECKDEATCGIRDVFK
;
A
#
# COMPACT_ATOMS: atom_id res chain seq x y z
N ARG A 1 -4.70 13.49 8.99
CA ARG A 1 -4.71 14.97 8.96
C ARG A 1 -3.43 15.40 8.27
N TYR A 2 -3.52 16.10 7.13
CA TYR A 2 -2.35 16.59 6.39
C TYR A 2 -1.93 17.97 6.94
N GLU A 3 -0.63 18.23 7.01
CA GLU A 3 -0.02 19.48 7.52
C GLU A 3 -0.33 19.91 8.98
N GLN A 4 -1.06 19.11 9.76
CA GLN A 4 -1.36 19.42 11.17
C GLN A 4 -0.30 18.89 12.16
N GLY A 5 0.86 18.49 11.65
CA GLY A 5 1.95 17.90 12.43
C GLY A 5 1.85 16.38 12.63
N PRO A 6 2.86 15.77 13.29
CA PRO A 6 2.91 14.34 13.52
C PRO A 6 1.84 13.86 14.51
N ILE A 7 1.33 12.65 14.27
CA ILE A 7 0.34 11.97 15.14
C ILE A 7 1.01 10.78 15.82
N LEU A 8 0.80 10.62 17.12
CA LEU A 8 1.36 9.50 17.88
C LEU A 8 0.71 8.18 17.47
N ILE A 9 1.49 7.11 17.45
CA ILE A 9 0.99 5.76 17.13
C ILE A 9 -0.12 5.36 18.10
N SER A 10 0.05 5.64 19.40
CA SER A 10 -0.95 5.35 20.43
C SER A 10 -2.30 6.02 20.16
N GLN A 11 -2.29 7.26 19.66
CA GLN A 11 -3.52 7.98 19.30
C GLN A 11 -4.23 7.32 18.12
N ILE A 12 -3.47 6.88 17.11
CA ILE A 12 -4.04 6.19 15.94
C ILE A 12 -4.57 4.81 16.35
N ALA A 13 -3.81 4.07 17.16
CA ALA A 13 -4.17 2.75 17.67
C ALA A 13 -5.48 2.78 18.47
N GLU A 14 -5.63 3.76 19.37
CA GLU A 14 -6.86 3.96 20.15
C GLU A 14 -8.04 4.34 19.25
N ALA A 15 -7.86 5.31 18.34
CA ALA A 15 -8.92 5.79 17.47
C ALA A 15 -9.45 4.74 16.47
N GLN A 16 -8.59 3.80 16.06
CA GLN A 16 -8.94 2.73 15.11
C GLN A 16 -9.19 1.38 15.77
N ASN A 17 -9.06 1.29 17.10
CA ASN A 17 -9.13 0.05 17.85
C ASN A 17 -8.18 -1.05 17.30
N ILE A 18 -6.93 -0.68 17.04
CA ILE A 18 -5.88 -1.56 16.51
C ILE A 18 -4.80 -1.77 17.57
N PRO A 19 -4.34 -3.01 17.83
CA PRO A 19 -3.21 -3.24 18.71
C PRO A 19 -1.98 -2.44 18.28
N GLN A 20 -1.40 -1.65 19.18
CA GLN A 20 -0.32 -0.71 18.84
C GLN A 20 0.86 -1.38 18.14
N LYS A 21 1.29 -2.56 18.61
CA LYS A 21 2.39 -3.32 17.99
C LYS A 21 2.11 -3.73 16.55
N PHE A 22 0.86 -4.03 16.21
CA PHE A 22 0.47 -4.37 14.85
C PHE A 22 0.47 -3.12 13.96
N LEU A 23 -0.07 -2.02 14.49
CA LEU A 23 -0.05 -0.73 13.80
C LEU A 23 1.38 -0.23 13.55
N GLU A 24 2.32 -0.48 14.46
CA GLU A 24 3.74 -0.16 14.27
C GLU A 24 4.31 -0.79 13.01
N SER A 25 3.96 -2.04 12.69
CA SER A 25 4.38 -2.70 11.44
C SER A 25 3.82 -1.99 10.22
N ILE A 26 2.50 -1.75 10.20
CA ILE A 26 1.81 -1.10 9.09
C ILE A 26 2.39 0.29 8.80
N LEU A 27 2.59 1.10 9.85
CA LEU A 27 3.14 2.45 9.70
C LEU A 27 4.60 2.44 9.25
N LEU A 28 5.38 1.43 9.66
CA LEU A 28 6.74 1.23 9.20
C LEU A 28 6.78 0.88 7.70
N ASP A 29 5.91 -0.01 7.25
CA ASP A 29 5.80 -0.40 5.83
C ASP A 29 5.42 0.81 4.96
N LEU A 30 4.41 1.58 5.38
CA LEU A 30 4.01 2.82 4.71
C LEU A 30 5.11 3.89 4.70
N LYS A 31 5.94 3.93 5.76
CA LYS A 31 7.11 4.82 5.80
C LYS A 31 8.18 4.38 4.81
N ASN A 32 8.50 3.08 4.78
CA ASN A 32 9.48 2.52 3.85
C ASN A 32 9.02 2.68 2.39
N ALA A 33 7.72 2.62 2.12
CA ALA A 33 7.11 2.87 0.82
C ALA A 33 7.04 4.35 0.43
N GLY A 34 7.58 5.26 1.25
CA GLY A 34 7.61 6.68 0.90
C GLY A 34 6.28 7.41 1.05
N ILE A 35 5.30 6.83 1.74
CA ILE A 35 3.97 7.45 1.95
C ILE A 35 3.97 8.26 3.25
N LEU A 36 4.57 7.71 4.30
CA LEU A 36 4.68 8.35 5.61
C LEU A 36 6.14 8.71 5.95
N ASN A 37 6.31 9.60 6.90
CA ASN A 37 7.56 9.78 7.62
C ASN A 37 7.29 9.91 9.12
N SER A 38 8.35 9.85 9.91
CA SER A 38 8.28 9.82 11.36
C SER A 38 9.20 10.87 11.98
N LYS A 39 8.72 11.56 13.03
CA LYS A 39 9.55 12.43 13.88
C LYS A 39 9.74 11.77 15.23
N LYS A 40 10.98 11.72 15.72
CA LYS A 40 11.31 11.23 17.08
C LYS A 40 11.18 12.33 18.13
N GLY A 41 11.02 11.94 19.40
CA GLY A 41 11.03 12.85 20.55
C GLY A 41 9.66 13.40 20.94
N LYS A 42 9.65 14.39 21.85
CA LYS A 42 8.43 15.05 22.34
C LYS A 42 7.71 15.77 21.19
N GLY A 43 6.43 15.48 20.99
CA GLY A 43 5.68 15.95 19.81
C GLY A 43 6.08 15.24 18.51
N GLY A 44 6.69 14.06 18.62
CA GLY A 44 6.95 13.16 17.49
C GLY A 44 5.72 12.38 17.07
N GLY A 45 5.90 11.41 16.18
CA GLY A 45 4.82 10.62 15.58
C GLY A 45 5.00 10.43 14.08
N TYR A 46 3.96 9.94 13.42
CA TYR A 46 3.91 9.76 11.96
C TYR A 46 3.13 10.88 11.28
N TYR A 47 3.51 11.20 10.04
CA TYR A 47 2.83 12.18 9.17
C TYR A 47 2.97 11.78 7.70
N LEU A 48 2.09 12.29 6.85
CA LEU A 48 2.15 12.08 5.40
C LEU A 48 3.29 12.89 4.78
N MET A 49 4.07 12.28 3.87
CA MET A 49 5.17 12.97 3.18
C MET A 49 4.73 13.85 2.01
N ARG A 50 3.54 13.62 1.50
CA ARG A 50 2.96 14.29 0.33
C ARG A 50 1.47 14.51 0.52
N ASP A 51 0.87 15.30 -0.36
CA ASP A 51 -0.57 15.57 -0.31
C ASP A 51 -1.36 14.25 -0.37
N PRO A 52 -2.39 14.05 0.47
CA PRO A 52 -3.24 12.86 0.40
C PRO A 52 -3.80 12.58 -0.99
N GLN A 53 -4.07 13.60 -1.81
CA GLN A 53 -4.56 13.47 -3.17
C GLN A 53 -3.53 12.89 -4.14
N GLU A 54 -2.24 12.97 -3.80
CA GLU A 54 -1.15 12.35 -4.58
C GLU A 54 -0.88 10.89 -4.16
N VAL A 55 -1.52 10.40 -3.10
CA VAL A 55 -1.37 9.02 -2.64
C VAL A 55 -2.34 8.13 -3.42
N ASN A 56 -1.82 7.37 -4.39
CA ASN A 56 -2.61 6.41 -5.15
C ASN A 56 -3.00 5.21 -4.27
N MET A 57 -4.31 5.01 -4.05
CA MET A 57 -4.83 3.90 -3.27
C MET A 57 -4.40 2.53 -3.82
N ALA A 58 -4.30 2.38 -5.14
CA ALA A 58 -3.87 1.12 -5.74
C ALA A 58 -2.40 0.78 -5.41
N ASP A 59 -1.55 1.77 -5.14
CA ASP A 59 -0.18 1.51 -4.69
C ASP A 59 -0.14 1.09 -3.21
N VAL A 60 -1.03 1.64 -2.37
CA VAL A 60 -1.20 1.18 -0.98
C VAL A 60 -1.69 -0.27 -0.95
N MET A 61 -2.70 -0.61 -1.75
CA MET A 61 -3.20 -1.99 -1.85
C MET A 61 -2.10 -2.93 -2.35
N ARG A 62 -1.33 -2.54 -3.38
CA ARG A 62 -0.21 -3.37 -3.87
C ARG A 62 0.90 -3.59 -2.86
N LEU A 63 1.13 -2.64 -1.96
CA LEU A 63 2.13 -2.77 -0.91
C LEU A 63 1.79 -3.91 0.07
N PHE A 64 0.52 -4.10 0.39
CA PHE A 64 0.08 -5.08 1.39
C PHE A 64 -0.44 -6.39 0.78
N ASP A 65 -1.21 -6.31 -0.30
CA ASP A 65 -1.88 -7.47 -0.91
C ASP A 65 -1.17 -7.98 -2.18
N GLY A 66 -0.19 -7.23 -2.70
CA GLY A 66 0.53 -7.58 -3.92
C GLY A 66 -0.24 -7.24 -5.20
N ALA A 67 -0.16 -8.09 -6.23
CA ALA A 67 -0.78 -7.80 -7.52
C ALA A 67 -2.31 -7.74 -7.44
N ILE A 68 -2.90 -6.62 -7.88
CA ILE A 68 -4.35 -6.47 -8.01
C ILE A 68 -4.76 -6.96 -9.41
N ALA A 69 -4.82 -8.29 -9.59
CA ALA A 69 -5.13 -8.91 -10.86
C ALA A 69 -5.73 -10.32 -10.67
N PHE A 70 -6.52 -10.78 -11.65
CA PHE A 70 -7.08 -12.13 -11.63
C PHE A 70 -6.04 -13.21 -11.96
N LEU A 71 -5.06 -12.88 -12.80
CA LEU A 71 -3.98 -13.77 -13.20
C LEU A 71 -2.64 -13.01 -13.22
N PRO A 72 -1.51 -13.71 -13.00
CA PRO A 72 -0.17 -13.11 -13.05
C PRO A 72 0.15 -12.43 -14.38
N CYS A 73 -0.42 -12.90 -15.49
CA CYS A 73 -0.13 -12.38 -16.83
C CYS A 73 -0.98 -11.13 -17.22
N VAL A 74 -1.96 -10.74 -16.39
CA VAL A 74 -2.86 -9.57 -16.60
C VAL A 74 -2.69 -8.48 -15.53
N THR A 75 -1.57 -8.51 -14.79
CA THR A 75 -1.24 -7.48 -13.80
C THR A 75 -0.62 -6.23 -14.42
N TYR A 76 -0.90 -5.08 -13.81
CA TYR A 76 -0.39 -3.78 -14.26
C TYR A 76 1.11 -3.57 -14.01
N LYS A 77 1.70 -4.18 -12.96
CA LYS A 77 3.10 -3.90 -12.53
C LYS A 77 4.00 -5.12 -12.36
N TYR A 78 3.44 -6.31 -12.16
CA TYR A 78 4.19 -7.50 -11.70
C TYR A 78 4.05 -8.68 -12.66
N TYR A 79 4.22 -8.44 -13.96
CA TYR A 79 3.91 -9.44 -14.97
C TYR A 79 4.67 -10.75 -14.69
N GLU A 80 3.91 -11.84 -14.66
CA GLU A 80 4.41 -13.20 -14.56
C GLU A 80 3.64 -14.09 -15.54
N HIS A 81 4.32 -15.08 -16.12
CA HIS A 81 3.69 -16.01 -17.06
C HIS A 81 2.70 -16.93 -16.32
N CYS A 82 1.51 -17.12 -16.87
CA CYS A 82 0.53 -18.07 -16.34
C CYS A 82 0.77 -19.47 -16.92
N GLU A 83 0.97 -20.48 -16.08
CA GLU A 83 1.27 -21.86 -16.50
C GLU A 83 0.16 -22.49 -17.35
N GLU A 84 -1.07 -22.01 -17.21
CA GLU A 84 -2.25 -22.49 -17.94
C GLU A 84 -2.36 -21.92 -19.37
N CYS A 85 -1.48 -20.99 -19.75
CA CYS A 85 -1.50 -20.42 -21.10
C CYS A 85 -0.86 -21.37 -22.11
N LYS A 86 -1.64 -21.82 -23.10
CA LYS A 86 -1.07 -22.41 -24.32
C LYS A 86 -0.33 -21.36 -25.17
N ASP A 87 -0.95 -20.19 -25.30
CA ASP A 87 -0.39 -19.00 -25.94
C ASP A 87 -1.13 -17.76 -25.43
N GLU A 88 -0.38 -16.75 -24.99
CA GLU A 88 -0.94 -15.50 -24.50
C GLU A 88 -1.67 -14.69 -25.59
N ALA A 89 -1.32 -14.86 -26.86
CA ALA A 89 -1.99 -14.17 -27.97
C ALA A 89 -3.42 -14.71 -28.24
N THR A 90 -3.70 -15.94 -27.83
CA THR A 90 -5.02 -16.58 -27.98
C THR A 90 -5.81 -16.67 -26.67
N CYS A 91 -5.24 -16.16 -25.57
CA CYS A 91 -5.84 -16.24 -24.24
C CYS A 91 -6.97 -15.21 -24.09
N GLY A 92 -8.22 -15.68 -24.14
CA GLY A 92 -9.41 -14.82 -23.99
C GLY A 92 -9.49 -14.08 -22.66
N ILE A 93 -8.91 -14.61 -21.58
CA ILE A 93 -8.83 -13.89 -20.29
C ILE A 93 -7.91 -12.67 -20.43
N ARG A 94 -6.76 -12.84 -21.08
CA ARG A 94 -5.81 -11.75 -21.30
C ARG A 94 -6.36 -10.70 -22.27
N ASP A 95 -7.13 -11.12 -23.28
CA ASP A 95 -7.83 -10.19 -24.18
C ASP A 95 -8.85 -9.31 -23.44
N VAL A 96 -9.57 -9.88 -22.46
CA VAL A 96 -10.60 -9.14 -21.70
C VAL A 96 -10.01 -8.28 -20.57
N PHE A 97 -8.94 -8.74 -19.92
CA PHE A 97 -8.47 -8.15 -18.64
C PHE A 97 -7.10 -7.45 -18.71
N LYS A 98 -6.38 -7.47 -19.83
CA LYS A 98 -5.08 -6.79 -19.96
C LYS A 98 -5.20 -5.36 -20.46
#